data_AF-A0A9N8F6H5-F1
#
_entry.id   AF-A0A9N8F6H5-F1
#
_cell.length_a   1.000
_cell.length_b   1.000
_cell.length_c   1.000
_cell.angle_alpha   90.00
_cell.angle_beta   90.00
_cell.angle_gamma   90.00
#
_symmetry.space_group_name_H-M   'P 1'
#
loop_
_entity.id
_entity.type
_entity.pdbx_description
1 polymer ?
#
loop_
_entity_poly.entity_id
_entity_poly.type
_entity_poly.pdbx_seq_one_letter_code
_entity_poly.pdbx_strand_id
1 'polypeptide(L)'
;MAASCNGGNNQKWYRTSNGELRTEYSGYCLDVWFGGGNNLIMHGCHNGRNQKFSVPSSVGITVKSPPEYSVITRFTDSSLCVEIASDGNAYMNTCDYGWRQLFKYNSGTQEIQLWNAGSGQDCLDYNTGTNNVATA
;
A
#
# COMPACT_ATOMS: atom_id res chain seq x y z
N MET A 1 -11.29 -7.43 11.00
CA MET A 1 -10.39 -8.45 11.59
C MET A 1 -9.08 -8.30 10.85
N ALA A 2 -8.11 -7.69 11.52
CA ALA A 2 -6.74 -7.56 11.04
C ALA A 2 -6.06 -8.94 11.16
N ALA A 3 -5.37 -9.38 10.12
CA ALA A 3 -4.60 -10.63 10.08
C ALA A 3 -3.10 -10.35 9.87
N SER A 4 -2.29 -10.54 10.91
CA SER A 4 -0.82 -10.52 10.90
C SER A 4 -0.21 -10.93 9.56
N CYS A 5 0.90 -10.30 9.14
CA CYS A 5 1.69 -10.70 7.97
C CYS A 5 1.84 -12.24 7.91
N ASN A 6 1.10 -12.88 7.00
CA ASN A 6 0.91 -14.33 6.98
C ASN A 6 1.38 -14.98 5.67
N GLY A 7 1.97 -14.20 4.76
CA GLY A 7 2.44 -14.70 3.47
C GLY A 7 1.33 -15.13 2.52
N GLY A 8 0.06 -14.79 2.80
CA GLY A 8 -1.05 -15.02 1.90
C GLY A 8 -0.88 -14.27 0.58
N ASN A 9 -1.35 -14.86 -0.53
CA ASN A 9 -1.20 -14.24 -1.86
C ASN A 9 -1.88 -12.86 -1.98
N ASN A 10 -2.85 -12.56 -1.11
CA ASN A 10 -3.51 -11.26 -1.01
C ASN A 10 -2.70 -10.20 -0.23
N GLN A 11 -1.58 -10.59 0.38
CA GLN A 11 -0.61 -9.71 1.05
C GLN A 11 0.72 -9.61 0.29
N LYS A 12 0.90 -10.39 -0.77
CA LYS A 12 2.08 -10.36 -1.65
C LYS A 12 1.88 -9.38 -2.78
N TRP A 13 2.47 -8.20 -2.66
CA TRP A 13 2.36 -7.11 -3.61
C TRP A 13 3.51 -7.10 -4.59
N TYR A 14 3.21 -6.76 -5.85
CA TYR A 14 4.23 -6.51 -6.86
C TYR A 14 3.82 -5.34 -7.74
N ARG A 15 4.83 -4.62 -8.21
CA ARG A 15 4.66 -3.49 -9.14
C ARG A 15 4.86 -3.95 -10.57
N THR A 16 3.98 -3.54 -11.47
CA THR A 16 4.12 -3.78 -12.91
C THR A 16 4.97 -2.70 -13.57
N SER A 17 5.50 -2.98 -14.78
CA SER A 17 6.18 -1.96 -15.61
C SER A 17 5.28 -0.77 -15.95
N ASN A 18 3.95 -1.00 -15.95
CA ASN A 18 2.95 0.04 -16.18
C ASN A 18 2.66 0.87 -14.93
N GLY A 19 3.35 0.64 -13.81
CA GLY A 19 3.18 1.39 -12.57
C GLY A 19 1.99 0.99 -11.72
N GLU A 20 1.32 -0.11 -12.04
CA GLU A 20 0.25 -0.65 -11.20
C GLU A 20 0.84 -1.40 -10.01
N LEU A 21 0.12 -1.37 -8.90
CA LEU A 21 0.39 -2.23 -7.76
C LEU A 21 -0.68 -3.32 -7.72
N ARG A 22 -0.27 -4.58 -7.64
CA ARG A 22 -1.15 -5.76 -7.69
C ARG A 22 -0.76 -6.75 -6.60
N THR A 23 -1.64 -7.72 -6.34
CA THR A 23 -1.32 -8.86 -5.46
C THR A 23 -1.20 -10.16 -6.23
N GLU A 24 -0.57 -11.18 -5.65
CA GLU A 24 -0.52 -12.53 -6.23
C GLU A 24 -1.88 -13.27 -6.19
N TYR A 25 -2.88 -12.70 -5.51
CA TYR A 25 -4.20 -13.31 -5.39
C TYR A 25 -5.05 -13.19 -6.66
N SER A 26 -4.92 -12.09 -7.41
CA SER A 26 -5.80 -11.81 -8.56
C SER A 26 -5.13 -10.97 -9.65
N GLY A 27 -5.85 -10.74 -10.75
CA GLY A 27 -5.45 -9.82 -11.83
C GLY A 27 -5.84 -8.36 -11.59
N TYR A 28 -6.34 -8.00 -10.41
CA TYR A 28 -6.79 -6.63 -10.09
C TYR A 28 -5.63 -5.69 -9.75
N CYS A 29 -5.91 -4.40 -9.87
CA CYS A 29 -5.00 -3.31 -9.58
C CYS A 29 -5.49 -2.57 -8.33
N LEU A 30 -4.55 -2.13 -7.49
CA LEU A 30 -4.82 -1.10 -6.49
C LEU A 30 -5.43 0.11 -7.20
N ASP A 31 -6.49 0.67 -6.64
CA ASP A 31 -7.27 1.75 -7.24
C ASP A 31 -7.74 2.72 -6.15
N VAL A 32 -7.54 4.02 -6.39
CA VAL A 32 -8.14 5.07 -5.58
C VAL A 32 -9.60 5.28 -5.99
N TRP A 33 -10.52 4.87 -5.12
CA TRP A 33 -11.94 5.08 -5.33
C TRP A 33 -12.39 6.48 -4.88
N PHE A 34 -12.46 7.41 -5.83
CA PHE A 34 -12.87 8.80 -5.56
C PHE A 34 -14.32 8.93 -5.05
N GLY A 35 -15.21 7.98 -5.41
CA GLY A 35 -16.60 7.96 -4.92
C GLY A 35 -16.75 7.62 -3.44
N GLY A 36 -15.69 7.11 -2.80
CA GLY A 36 -15.67 6.72 -1.39
C GLY A 36 -14.64 7.49 -0.57
N GLY A 37 -14.36 8.75 -0.91
CA GLY A 37 -13.45 9.59 -0.12
C GLY A 37 -11.98 9.17 -0.20
N ASN A 38 -11.51 8.80 -1.39
CA ASN A 38 -10.15 8.33 -1.66
C ASN A 38 -9.78 6.99 -1.00
N ASN A 39 -10.79 6.14 -0.73
CA ASN A 39 -10.56 4.78 -0.27
C ASN A 39 -9.70 3.98 -1.26
N LEU A 40 -8.83 3.11 -0.77
CA LEU A 40 -8.09 2.18 -1.59
C LEU A 40 -8.83 0.85 -1.69
N ILE A 41 -9.03 0.42 -2.94
CA ILE A 41 -9.67 -0.85 -3.26
C ILE A 41 -8.86 -1.61 -4.30
N MET A 42 -9.14 -2.90 -4.43
CA MET A 42 -8.70 -3.70 -5.58
C MET A 42 -9.80 -3.72 -6.62
N HIS A 43 -9.49 -3.23 -7.82
CA HIS A 43 -10.45 -3.08 -8.90
C HIS A 43 -9.88 -3.56 -10.23
N GLY A 44 -10.76 -3.82 -11.21
CA GLY A 44 -10.35 -4.18 -12.56
C GLY A 44 -9.36 -3.16 -13.13
N CYS A 45 -8.25 -3.64 -13.67
CA CYS A 45 -7.21 -2.78 -14.24
C CYS A 45 -7.74 -2.08 -15.51
N HIS A 46 -7.67 -0.75 -15.54
CA HIS A 46 -8.12 0.10 -16.65
C HIS A 46 -7.09 1.14 -17.07
N ASN A 47 -5.85 1.00 -16.58
CA ASN A 47 -4.71 1.89 -16.89
C ASN A 47 -4.95 3.36 -16.48
N GLY A 48 -5.97 3.63 -15.68
CA GLY A 48 -6.28 4.96 -15.18
C GLY A 48 -5.22 5.51 -14.23
N ARG A 49 -5.13 6.83 -14.14
CA ARG A 49 -4.14 7.54 -13.28
C ARG A 49 -4.34 7.29 -11.78
N ASN A 50 -5.50 6.80 -11.37
CA ASN A 50 -5.82 6.36 -10.01
C ASN A 50 -5.37 4.91 -9.71
N GLN A 51 -4.74 4.23 -10.69
CA GLN A 51 -4.19 2.89 -10.54
C GLN A 51 -2.65 2.86 -10.66
N LYS A 52 -1.99 4.00 -10.47
CA LYS A 52 -0.55 4.18 -10.70
C LYS A 52 0.15 4.66 -9.44
N PHE A 53 1.00 3.82 -8.86
CA PHE A 53 1.56 4.03 -7.53
C PHE A 53 3.07 3.83 -7.48
N SER A 54 3.73 4.75 -6.79
CA SER A 54 5.11 4.60 -6.34
C SER A 54 5.09 3.90 -5.00
N VAL A 55 5.80 2.78 -4.90
CA VAL A 55 6.02 2.06 -3.65
C VAL A 55 7.43 2.33 -3.12
N PRO A 56 7.66 2.23 -1.80
CA PRO A 56 8.99 2.25 -1.21
C PRO A 56 9.91 1.26 -1.96
N SER A 57 10.93 1.79 -2.65
CA SER A 57 11.93 0.97 -3.32
C SER A 57 13.09 0.73 -2.37
N SER A 58 13.54 -0.52 -2.23
CA SER A 58 14.83 -0.88 -1.61
C SER A 58 16.04 -0.35 -2.40
N VAL A 59 15.84 0.45 -3.45
CA VAL A 59 16.87 0.87 -4.41
C VAL A 59 17.11 2.38 -4.31
N GLY A 60 18.21 2.74 -3.65
CA GLY A 60 19.15 3.78 -4.12
C GLY A 60 18.81 5.26 -3.95
N ILE A 61 17.75 5.65 -3.24
CA ILE A 61 17.54 7.07 -2.87
C ILE A 61 17.97 7.28 -1.41
N THR A 62 18.94 8.18 -1.20
CA THR A 62 19.43 8.58 0.13
C THR A 62 18.32 9.32 0.88
N VAL A 63 17.56 8.61 1.70
CA VAL A 63 16.70 9.20 2.73
C VAL A 63 17.39 9.09 4.09
N LYS A 64 17.54 10.22 4.78
CA LYS A 64 17.89 10.26 6.22
C LYS A 64 16.80 9.48 6.97
N SER A 65 17.26 8.60 7.87
CA SER A 65 16.58 7.54 8.63
C SER A 65 15.06 7.61 8.87
N PRO A 66 14.36 6.44 8.96
CA PRO A 66 14.92 5.09 8.79
C PRO A 66 14.96 4.68 7.30
N PRO A 67 16.09 4.17 6.79
CA PRO A 67 16.28 3.87 5.36
C PRO A 67 15.41 2.72 4.81
N GLU A 68 14.60 2.06 5.64
CA GLU A 68 13.66 1.01 5.20
C GLU A 68 12.26 1.51 4.89
N TYR A 69 11.82 2.59 5.53
CA TYR A 69 10.42 3.01 5.48
C TYR A 69 10.27 4.27 4.63
N SER A 70 9.28 4.26 3.76
CA SER A 70 8.91 5.39 2.93
C SER A 70 7.41 5.39 2.67
N VAL A 71 6.93 6.41 1.99
CA VAL A 71 5.51 6.55 1.66
C VAL A 71 5.17 5.80 0.37
N ILE A 72 3.91 5.38 0.23
CA ILE A 72 3.34 4.98 -1.06
C ILE A 72 2.57 6.19 -1.60
N THR A 73 2.88 6.64 -2.81
CA THR A 73 2.23 7.82 -3.43
C THR A 73 1.66 7.47 -4.80
N ARG A 74 0.81 8.35 -5.33
CA ARG A 74 0.38 8.24 -6.74
C ARG A 74 1.46 8.80 -7.66
N PHE A 75 1.60 8.24 -8.86
CA PHE A 75 2.52 8.79 -9.86
C PHE A 75 2.20 10.22 -10.26
N THR A 76 0.91 10.53 -10.36
CA THR A 76 0.43 11.83 -10.81
C THR A 76 0.30 12.85 -9.69
N ASP A 77 0.49 12.42 -8.44
CA ASP A 77 0.29 13.26 -7.27
C ASP A 77 1.10 12.71 -6.09
N SER A 78 2.30 13.28 -5.89
CA SER A 78 3.18 12.95 -4.77
C SER A 78 2.84 13.73 -3.50
N SER A 79 1.79 14.56 -3.50
CA SER A 79 1.30 15.25 -2.30
C SER A 79 0.35 14.38 -1.46
N LEU A 80 -0.16 13.29 -2.06
CA LEU A 80 -0.99 12.31 -1.39
C LEU A 80 -0.22 11.00 -1.15
N CYS A 81 -0.30 10.53 0.09
CA CYS A 81 0.30 9.32 0.60
C CYS A 81 -0.78 8.33 1.00
N VAL A 82 -0.50 7.03 0.89
CA VAL A 82 -1.32 6.02 1.54
C VAL A 82 -1.28 6.25 3.05
N GLU A 83 -2.43 6.31 3.69
CA GLU A 83 -2.60 6.42 5.13
C GLU A 83 -3.50 5.31 5.63
N ILE A 84 -3.05 4.63 6.68
CA ILE A 84 -3.86 3.66 7.41
C ILE A 84 -4.67 4.41 8.48
N ALA A 85 -5.98 4.41 8.33
CA ALA A 85 -6.90 5.00 9.29
C ALA A 85 -6.95 4.19 10.59
N SER A 86 -7.57 4.75 11.63
CA SER A 86 -7.66 4.11 12.96
C SER A 86 -8.45 2.80 12.97
N ASP A 87 -9.29 2.56 11.96
CA ASP A 87 -10.03 1.32 11.74
C ASP A 87 -9.22 0.28 10.92
N GLY A 88 -7.98 0.61 10.54
CA GLY A 88 -7.09 -0.19 9.71
C GLY A 88 -7.31 0.00 8.21
N ASN A 89 -8.29 0.78 7.77
CA ASN A 89 -8.56 0.94 6.35
C ASN A 89 -7.54 1.87 5.66
N ALA A 90 -7.20 1.61 4.39
CA ALA A 90 -6.22 2.40 3.64
C ALA A 90 -6.89 3.46 2.76
N TYR A 91 -6.44 4.71 2.87
CA TYR A 91 -6.91 5.84 2.07
C TYR A 91 -5.74 6.60 1.46
N MET A 92 -5.99 7.41 0.42
CA MET A 92 -5.04 8.47 0.05
C MET A 92 -5.32 9.73 0.87
N ASN A 93 -4.32 10.22 1.60
CA ASN A 93 -4.40 11.45 2.41
C ASN A 93 -3.17 12.34 2.17
N THR A 94 -3.21 13.59 2.60
CA THR A 94 -2.07 14.51 2.54
C THR A 94 -0.85 13.88 3.20
N CYS A 95 0.29 13.90 2.53
CA CYS A 95 1.54 13.39 3.07
C CYS A 95 1.99 14.23 4.28
N ASP A 96 1.90 13.65 5.48
CA ASP A 96 2.44 14.21 6.73
C ASP A 96 3.67 13.43 7.23
N TYR A 97 3.99 12.31 6.57
CA TYR A 97 5.09 11.41 6.91
C TYR A 97 4.98 10.84 8.33
N GLY A 98 3.78 10.89 8.91
CA GLY A 98 3.43 10.26 10.16
C GLY A 98 3.49 8.75 10.04
N TRP A 99 3.57 8.08 11.19
CA TRP A 99 3.84 6.65 11.25
C TRP A 99 2.80 5.77 10.51
N ARG A 100 1.56 6.25 10.37
CA ARG A 100 0.48 5.58 9.62
C ARG A 100 0.63 5.65 8.09
N GLN A 101 1.61 6.41 7.61
CA GLN A 101 1.92 6.60 6.19
C GLN A 101 3.27 5.98 5.78
N LEU A 102 4.01 5.43 6.75
CA LEU A 102 5.34 4.90 6.53
C LEU A 102 5.30 3.40 6.34
N PHE A 103 5.74 2.93 5.18
CA PHE A 103 5.71 1.53 4.77
C PHE A 103 7.09 1.05 4.33
N LYS A 104 7.35 -0.24 4.52
CA LYS A 104 8.53 -0.94 4.02
C LYS A 104 8.07 -2.06 3.10
N TYR A 105 8.71 -2.18 1.94
CA TYR A 105 8.52 -3.34 1.07
C TYR A 105 9.59 -4.41 1.39
N ASN A 106 9.14 -5.59 1.80
CA ASN A 106 10.01 -6.75 1.97
C ASN A 106 10.06 -7.55 0.66
N SER A 107 11.17 -7.48 -0.08
CA SER A 107 11.30 -8.18 -1.36
C SER A 107 11.37 -9.71 -1.24
N GLY A 108 11.72 -10.25 -0.06
CA GLY A 108 11.76 -11.69 0.19
C GLY A 108 10.38 -12.31 0.41
N THR A 109 9.46 -11.55 1.02
CA THR A 109 8.07 -12.00 1.24
C THR A 109 7.08 -11.35 0.28
N GLN A 110 7.49 -10.31 -0.45
CA GLN A 110 6.66 -9.43 -1.27
C GLN A 110 5.60 -8.67 -0.48
N GLU A 111 5.74 -8.57 0.85
CA GLU A 111 4.77 -7.87 1.69
C GLU A 111 5.13 -6.39 1.86
N ILE A 112 4.10 -5.55 1.97
CA ILE A 112 4.21 -4.14 2.33
C ILE A 112 3.85 -4.01 3.81
N GLN A 113 4.82 -3.67 4.64
CA GLN A 113 4.70 -3.62 6.09
C GLN A 113 4.54 -2.18 6.56
N LEU A 114 3.55 -1.90 7.40
CA LEU A 114 3.41 -0.61 8.07
C LEU A 114 4.50 -0.45 9.13
N TRP A 115 5.07 0.76 9.25
CA TRP A 115 5.93 1.09 10.37
C TRP A 115 5.10 1.21 11.64
N ASN A 116 5.15 0.18 12.47
CA ASN A 116 4.50 0.19 13.77
C ASN A 116 5.58 0.20 14.87
N ALA A 117 5.66 1.31 15.61
CA ALA A 117 6.55 1.44 16.76
C ALA A 117 6.00 0.61 17.95
N GLY A 118 6.05 -0.72 17.86
CA GLY A 118 6.03 -1.61 19.02
C GLY A 118 4.86 -2.58 19.19
N SER A 119 3.99 -2.84 18.20
CA SER A 119 2.86 -3.78 18.39
C SER A 119 2.76 -5.00 17.46
N GLY A 120 3.69 -5.17 16.52
CA GLY A 120 3.65 -6.25 15.53
C GLY A 120 3.79 -5.69 14.12
N GLN A 121 4.09 -6.54 13.14
CA GLN A 121 4.13 -6.14 11.73
C GLN A 121 2.71 -6.24 11.18
N ASP A 122 2.09 -5.09 10.90
CA ASP A 122 0.83 -5.03 10.17
C ASP A 122 1.15 -4.95 8.67
N CYS A 123 0.53 -5.81 7.87
CA CYS A 123 0.76 -5.87 6.43
C CYS A 123 -0.41 -5.26 5.65
N LEU A 124 -0.11 -4.55 4.56
CA LEU A 124 -1.13 -4.13 3.61
C LEU A 124 -1.78 -5.38 3.01
N ASP A 125 -3.09 -5.48 3.10
CA ASP A 125 -3.87 -6.67 2.77
C ASP A 125 -5.01 -6.31 1.83
N TYR A 126 -5.12 -7.07 0.74
CA TYR A 126 -6.33 -7.10 -0.07
C TYR A 126 -7.36 -8.03 0.59
N ASN A 127 -8.43 -7.45 1.15
CA ASN A 127 -9.59 -8.20 1.58
C ASN A 127 -10.38 -8.73 0.37
N THR A 128 -10.21 -10.02 0.10
CA THR A 128 -10.77 -10.71 -1.07
C THR A 128 -12.29 -10.88 -1.03
N GLY A 129 -12.93 -10.71 0.13
CA GLY A 129 -14.39 -10.72 0.28
C GLY A 129 -15.06 -9.38 0.02
N THR A 130 -14.34 -8.26 0.13
CA THR A 130 -14.91 -6.91 0.01
C THR A 130 -14.24 -6.01 -1.03
N ASN A 131 -13.11 -6.44 -1.60
CA ASN A 131 -12.24 -5.60 -2.44
C ASN A 131 -11.59 -4.42 -1.74
N ASN A 132 -11.74 -4.31 -0.43
CA ASN A 132 -11.12 -3.25 0.33
C ASN A 132 -9.63 -3.54 0.58
N VAL A 133 -8.81 -2.49 0.69
CA VAL A 133 -7.41 -2.60 1.08
C VAL A 133 -7.24 -1.99 2.48
N ALA A 134 -6.70 -2.77 3.40
CA ALA A 134 -6.55 -2.40 4.80
C ALA A 134 -5.28 -3.03 5.36
N THR A 135 -4.83 -2.62 6.54
CA THR A 135 -3.84 -3.39 7.28
C THR A 135 -4.46 -4.59 7.96
N ALA A 136 -3.67 -5.65 8.02
CA ALA A 136 -3.99 -6.91 8.64
C ALA A 136 -2.92 -7.24 9.69
#